data_AF-A0A645H8E7-F1
#
_entry.id   AF-A0A645H8E7-F1
#
_cell.length_a   1.000
_cell.length_b   1.000
_cell.length_c   1.000
_cell.angle_alpha   90.00
_cell.angle_beta   90.00
_cell.angle_gamma   90.00
#
_symmetry.space_group_name_H-M   'P 1'
#
loop_
_entity.id
_entity.type
_entity.pdbx_description
1 polymer ?
#
loop_
_entity_poly.entity_id
_entity_poly.type
_entity_poly.pdbx_seq_one_letter_code
_entity_poly.pdbx_strand_id
1 'polypeptide(L)'
;MRRAFEELVEDICAMEPSDMRKAYPSLSGVQAKTLINMRDELAANREMLFRTNSMVNIRKTTQDRLIDIMQNDVSKRLSGEVDEPVTADIKRLIRLPGSLHGKTGLRVVPLSRTELDDFDPLTDAVPVQYSDEPVQITMRRDYDVTIREERFSLSGTTEVPEYAAVFLIGRKEASIGDGTAPRDGFF
;
A
#
# COMPACT_ATOMS: atom_id res chain seq x y z
N MET A 1 -8.96 -16.56 -4.89
CA MET A 1 -9.01 -17.81 -4.09
C MET A 1 -8.44 -18.99 -4.86
N ARG A 2 -9.10 -19.51 -5.93
CA ARG A 2 -8.57 -20.67 -6.69
C ARG A 2 -7.17 -20.44 -7.27
N ARG A 3 -6.96 -19.33 -8.01
CA ARG A 3 -5.64 -19.00 -8.57
C ARG A 3 -4.54 -18.88 -7.51
N ALA A 4 -4.86 -18.29 -6.36
CA ALA A 4 -3.90 -18.19 -5.25
C ALA A 4 -3.56 -19.56 -4.63
N PHE A 5 -4.53 -20.48 -4.60
CA PHE A 5 -4.30 -21.85 -4.17
C PHE A 5 -3.46 -22.63 -5.20
N GLU A 6 -3.66 -22.38 -6.50
CA GLU A 6 -2.81 -22.89 -7.59
C GLU A 6 -1.37 -22.38 -7.45
N GLU A 7 -1.18 -21.08 -7.27
CA GLU A 7 0.13 -20.45 -7.03
C GLU A 7 0.81 -21.01 -5.77
N LEU A 8 0.07 -21.20 -4.67
CA LEU A 8 0.58 -21.83 -3.46
C LEU A 8 1.12 -23.25 -3.72
N VAL A 9 0.38 -24.08 -4.46
CA VAL A 9 0.81 -25.46 -4.73
C VAL A 9 2.04 -25.47 -5.63
N GLU A 10 2.10 -24.60 -6.64
CA GLU A 10 3.28 -24.47 -7.50
C GLU A 10 4.51 -23.96 -6.72
N ASP A 11 4.33 -22.97 -5.84
CA ASP A 11 5.38 -22.47 -4.95
C ASP A 11 5.95 -23.58 -4.06
N ILE A 12 5.08 -24.35 -3.40
CA ILE A 12 5.53 -25.47 -2.55
C ILE A 12 6.25 -26.52 -3.39
N CYS A 13 5.80 -26.80 -4.61
CA CYS A 13 6.47 -27.76 -5.50
C CYS A 13 7.87 -27.28 -5.92
N ALA A 14 8.10 -25.97 -6.01
CA ALA A 14 9.35 -25.37 -6.49
C ALA A 14 10.35 -25.01 -5.38
N MET A 15 9.93 -24.92 -4.12
CA MET A 15 10.77 -24.45 -3.01
C MET A 15 11.45 -25.60 -2.25
N GLU A 16 12.62 -25.30 -1.66
CA GLU A 16 13.23 -26.15 -0.65
C GLU A 16 12.63 -25.86 0.74
N PRO A 17 12.70 -26.80 1.71
CA PRO A 17 12.09 -26.64 3.03
C PRO A 17 12.52 -25.38 3.79
N SER A 18 13.74 -24.89 3.59
CA SER A 18 14.20 -23.62 4.17
C SER A 18 13.44 -22.43 3.62
N ASP A 19 13.16 -22.41 2.33
CA ASP A 19 12.52 -21.30 1.65
C ASP A 19 11.01 -21.33 1.83
N MET A 20 10.40 -22.52 1.90
CA MET A 20 9.00 -22.67 2.31
C MET A 20 8.72 -22.01 3.66
N ARG A 21 9.60 -22.21 4.66
CA ARG A 21 9.42 -21.59 5.98
C ARG A 21 9.58 -20.07 5.97
N LYS A 22 10.39 -19.53 5.07
CA LYS A 22 10.56 -18.08 4.89
C LYS A 22 9.35 -17.47 4.18
N ALA A 23 8.86 -18.13 3.14
CA ALA A 23 7.72 -17.68 2.36
C ALA A 23 6.40 -17.80 3.12
N TYR A 24 6.28 -18.86 3.95
CA TYR A 24 5.07 -19.23 4.68
C TYR A 24 5.38 -19.41 6.17
N PRO A 25 5.28 -18.34 6.98
CA PRO A 25 5.61 -18.36 8.41
C PRO A 25 4.85 -19.41 9.23
N SER A 26 3.63 -19.80 8.81
CA SER A 26 2.87 -20.91 9.41
C SER A 26 3.67 -22.24 9.44
N LEU A 27 4.63 -22.40 8.52
CA LEU A 27 5.49 -23.59 8.42
C LEU A 27 6.76 -23.54 9.28
N SER A 28 7.04 -22.43 9.97
CA SER A 28 8.31 -22.21 10.69
C SER A 28 8.69 -23.34 11.68
N GLY A 29 7.71 -23.92 12.39
CA GLY A 29 7.91 -25.02 13.34
C GLY A 29 7.93 -26.44 12.74
N VAL A 30 7.84 -26.57 11.41
CA VAL A 30 7.62 -27.86 10.75
C VAL A 30 8.95 -28.54 10.42
N GLN A 31 9.04 -29.84 10.69
CA GLN A 31 10.22 -30.64 10.34
C GLN A 31 10.45 -30.71 8.81
N ALA A 32 11.72 -30.64 8.39
CA ALA A 32 12.08 -30.62 6.97
C ALA A 32 11.58 -31.86 6.21
N LYS A 33 11.68 -33.04 6.83
CA LYS A 33 11.17 -34.30 6.25
C LYS A 33 9.67 -34.23 5.91
N THR A 34 8.88 -33.57 6.76
CA THR A 34 7.44 -33.41 6.53
C THR A 34 7.17 -32.47 5.37
N LEU A 35 7.95 -31.40 5.23
CA LEU A 35 7.85 -30.46 4.11
C LEU A 35 8.24 -31.12 2.78
N ILE A 36 9.29 -31.95 2.78
CA ILE A 36 9.69 -32.73 1.60
C ILE A 36 8.59 -33.70 1.19
N ASN A 37 8.04 -34.48 2.14
CA ASN A 37 6.93 -35.39 1.84
C ASN A 37 5.71 -34.66 1.27
N MET A 38 5.39 -33.49 1.82
CA MET A 38 4.30 -32.64 1.35
C MET A 38 4.55 -32.15 -0.08
N ARG A 39 5.75 -31.66 -0.36
CA ARG A 39 6.18 -31.25 -1.70
C ARG A 39 6.03 -32.37 -2.72
N ASP A 40 6.61 -33.52 -2.41
CA ASP A 40 6.66 -34.65 -3.35
C ASP A 40 5.24 -35.22 -3.60
N GLU A 41 4.40 -35.25 -2.57
CA GLU A 41 2.98 -35.62 -2.68
C GLU A 41 2.19 -34.63 -3.55
N LEU A 42 2.42 -33.32 -3.37
CA LEU A 42 1.79 -32.28 -4.19
C LEU A 42 2.25 -32.34 -5.64
N ALA A 43 3.55 -32.51 -5.87
CA ALA A 43 4.11 -32.63 -7.22
C ALA A 43 3.49 -33.81 -7.99
N ALA A 44 3.24 -34.93 -7.31
CA ALA A 44 2.60 -36.10 -7.90
C ALA A 44 1.09 -35.93 -8.18
N ASN A 45 0.39 -35.10 -7.38
CA ASN A 45 -1.08 -35.01 -7.42
C ASN A 45 -1.63 -33.69 -7.98
N ARG A 46 -0.79 -32.67 -8.22
CA ARG A 46 -1.21 -31.31 -8.59
C ARG A 46 -2.20 -31.26 -9.76
N GLU A 47 -1.98 -32.04 -10.81
CA GLU A 47 -2.88 -32.05 -11.97
C GLU A 47 -4.28 -32.55 -11.57
N MET A 48 -4.33 -33.63 -10.79
CA MET A 48 -5.60 -34.20 -10.31
C MET A 48 -6.32 -33.27 -9.34
N LEU A 49 -5.57 -32.59 -8.46
CA LEU A 49 -6.11 -31.62 -7.49
C LEU A 49 -6.91 -30.53 -8.21
N PHE A 50 -6.35 -29.92 -9.25
CA PHE A 50 -6.97 -28.82 -9.98
C PHE A 50 -7.97 -29.27 -11.04
N ARG A 51 -7.79 -30.45 -11.62
CA ARG A 51 -8.77 -31.05 -12.55
C ARG A 51 -10.07 -31.42 -11.84
N THR A 52 -9.99 -31.97 -10.64
CA THR A 52 -11.16 -32.40 -9.86
C THR A 52 -11.67 -31.35 -8.88
N ASN A 53 -10.91 -30.27 -8.67
CA ASN A 53 -11.18 -29.26 -7.64
C ASN A 53 -11.40 -29.90 -6.25
N SER A 54 -10.60 -30.91 -5.93
CA SER A 54 -10.73 -31.74 -4.72
C SER A 54 -9.37 -32.13 -4.17
N MET A 55 -9.26 -32.15 -2.84
CA MET A 55 -8.06 -32.57 -2.11
C MET A 55 -8.09 -34.05 -1.68
N VAL A 56 -9.10 -34.83 -2.10
CA VAL A 56 -9.27 -36.23 -1.69
C VAL A 56 -8.04 -37.11 -1.96
N ASN A 57 -7.23 -36.78 -2.96
CA ASN A 57 -6.09 -37.60 -3.39
C ASN A 57 -4.79 -37.31 -2.62
N ILE A 58 -4.80 -36.41 -1.64
CA ILE A 58 -3.63 -36.11 -0.79
C ILE A 58 -3.95 -36.41 0.68
N ARG A 59 -2.91 -36.71 1.47
CA ARG A 59 -3.04 -37.02 2.90
C ARG A 59 -3.65 -35.86 3.67
N LYS A 60 -4.44 -36.19 4.70
CA LYS A 60 -5.06 -35.22 5.61
C LYS A 60 -4.03 -34.26 6.21
N THR A 61 -2.84 -34.74 6.57
CA THR A 61 -1.75 -33.87 7.08
C THR A 61 -1.31 -32.80 6.09
N THR A 62 -1.35 -33.10 4.79
CA THR A 62 -1.01 -32.15 3.72
C THR A 62 -2.17 -31.20 3.46
N GLN A 63 -3.42 -31.70 3.50
CA GLN A 63 -4.62 -30.86 3.42
C GLN A 63 -4.67 -29.83 4.54
N ASP A 64 -4.51 -30.27 5.79
CA ASP A 64 -4.56 -29.41 6.98
C ASP A 64 -3.50 -28.30 6.89
N ARG A 65 -2.31 -28.63 6.37
CA ARG A 65 -1.22 -27.65 6.15
C ARG A 65 -1.54 -26.66 5.05
N LEU A 66 -2.07 -27.11 3.93
CA LEU A 66 -2.50 -26.20 2.85
C LEU A 66 -3.56 -25.22 3.33
N ILE A 67 -4.52 -25.71 4.13
CA ILE A 67 -5.54 -24.87 4.75
C ILE A 67 -4.89 -23.86 5.71
N ASP A 68 -3.96 -24.31 6.55
CA ASP A 68 -3.23 -23.45 7.49
C ASP A 68 -2.47 -22.33 6.77
N ILE A 69 -1.72 -22.65 5.71
CA ILE A 69 -1.00 -21.67 4.89
C ILE A 69 -2.01 -20.71 4.22
N MET A 70 -3.09 -21.24 3.66
CA MET A 70 -4.12 -20.41 3.00
C MET A 70 -4.75 -19.40 3.96
N GLN A 71 -5.05 -19.82 5.19
CA GLN A 71 -5.70 -18.96 6.18
C GLN A 71 -4.73 -17.98 6.83
N ASN A 72 -3.54 -18.44 7.20
CA ASN A 72 -2.65 -17.66 8.05
C ASN A 72 -1.61 -16.84 7.30
N ASP A 73 -1.28 -17.22 6.06
CA ASP A 73 -0.26 -16.54 5.25
C ASP A 73 -0.85 -15.94 3.97
N VAL A 74 -1.53 -16.75 3.13
CA VAL A 74 -2.01 -16.31 1.80
C VAL A 74 -3.19 -15.34 1.93
N SER A 75 -4.17 -15.64 2.78
CA SER A 75 -5.35 -14.78 2.96
C SER A 75 -4.98 -13.36 3.39
N LYS A 76 -3.97 -13.22 4.27
CA LYS A 76 -3.50 -11.91 4.76
C LYS A 76 -2.79 -11.11 3.67
N ARG A 77 -2.07 -11.79 2.77
CA ARG A 77 -1.42 -11.15 1.62
C ARG A 77 -2.43 -10.68 0.57
N LEU A 78 -3.54 -11.39 0.43
CA LEU A 78 -4.58 -11.08 -0.54
C LEU A 78 -5.65 -10.14 0.00
N SER A 79 -5.77 -9.99 1.32
CA SER A 79 -6.68 -9.03 1.93
C SER A 79 -6.16 -7.61 1.72
N GLY A 80 -7.03 -6.72 1.26
CA GLY A 80 -6.75 -5.29 1.28
C GLY A 80 -6.99 -4.72 2.67
N GLU A 81 -6.16 -3.75 3.08
CA GLU A 81 -6.43 -2.92 4.25
C GLU A 81 -7.50 -1.90 3.86
N VAL A 82 -8.76 -2.20 4.17
CA VAL A 82 -9.89 -1.31 3.93
C VAL A 82 -10.33 -0.65 5.24
N ASP A 83 -10.74 0.61 5.16
CA ASP A 83 -11.41 1.30 6.26
C ASP A 83 -12.86 0.81 6.33
N GLU A 84 -13.11 -0.19 7.19
CA GLU A 84 -14.42 -0.85 7.35
C GLU A 84 -15.57 0.17 7.59
N PRO A 85 -15.44 1.17 8.49
CA PRO A 85 -16.44 2.22 8.66
C PRO A 85 -16.83 2.96 7.38
N VAL A 86 -15.92 3.13 6.42
CA VAL A 86 -16.22 3.78 5.13
C VAL A 86 -17.07 2.88 4.24
N THR A 87 -16.87 1.57 4.32
CA THR A 87 -17.55 0.59 3.45
C THR A 87 -18.97 0.30 3.93
N ALA A 88 -19.19 0.23 5.25
CA ALA A 88 -20.50 -0.09 5.82
C ALA A 88 -21.49 1.09 5.78
N ASP A 89 -21.00 2.33 5.72
CA ASP A 89 -21.82 3.54 5.76
C ASP A 89 -22.41 3.89 4.39
N ILE A 90 -23.69 3.60 4.20
CA ILE A 90 -24.44 3.90 2.97
C ILE A 90 -24.68 5.41 2.72
N LYS A 91 -24.35 6.29 3.67
CA LYS A 91 -24.55 7.76 3.57
C LYS A 91 -23.22 8.52 3.70
N ARG A 92 -22.10 7.84 3.49
CA ARG A 92 -20.77 8.44 3.61
C ARG A 92 -20.59 9.58 2.62
N LEU A 93 -20.03 10.70 3.09
CA LEU A 93 -19.55 11.76 2.22
C LEU A 93 -18.21 11.35 1.60
N ILE A 94 -18.16 11.30 0.28
CA ILE A 94 -16.95 11.04 -0.50
C ILE A 94 -16.40 12.38 -1.01
N ARG A 95 -15.08 12.51 -1.05
CA ARG A 95 -14.44 13.70 -1.64
C ARG A 95 -14.81 13.82 -3.10
N LEU A 96 -15.11 15.05 -3.52
CA LEU A 96 -15.47 15.32 -4.90
C LEU A 96 -14.23 15.16 -5.82
N PRO A 97 -14.31 14.34 -6.88
CA PRO A 97 -13.28 14.29 -7.92
C PRO A 97 -12.90 15.67 -8.43
N GLY A 98 -11.59 15.93 -8.58
CA GLY A 98 -11.06 17.21 -9.02
C GLY A 98 -11.00 18.32 -7.96
N SER A 99 -11.61 18.13 -6.79
CA SER A 99 -11.48 19.08 -5.67
C SER A 99 -10.09 19.07 -5.03
N LEU A 100 -9.79 20.07 -4.20
CA LEU A 100 -8.55 20.12 -3.42
C LEU A 100 -8.73 19.46 -2.04
N HIS A 101 -7.74 18.67 -1.65
CA HIS A 101 -7.66 18.09 -0.32
C HIS A 101 -7.12 19.11 0.69
N GLY A 102 -7.95 19.58 1.62
CA GLY A 102 -7.60 20.71 2.51
C GLY A 102 -6.37 20.54 3.42
N LYS A 103 -5.85 19.32 3.64
CA LYS A 103 -4.61 19.11 4.43
C LYS A 103 -3.34 19.01 3.58
N THR A 104 -3.45 19.02 2.27
CA THR A 104 -2.27 18.86 1.38
C THR A 104 -2.30 19.83 0.22
N GLY A 105 -3.44 20.46 -0.06
CA GLY A 105 -3.61 21.28 -1.27
C GLY A 105 -3.50 20.50 -2.57
N LEU A 106 -3.44 19.17 -2.52
CA LEU A 106 -3.38 18.31 -3.70
C LEU A 106 -4.78 18.04 -4.24
N ARG A 107 -4.88 17.86 -5.54
CA ARG A 107 -6.12 17.52 -6.25
C ARG A 107 -6.52 16.07 -5.97
N VAL A 108 -7.83 15.85 -5.83
CA VAL A 108 -8.41 14.50 -5.80
C VAL A 108 -8.45 13.97 -7.24
N VAL A 109 -7.52 13.08 -7.59
CA VAL A 109 -7.37 12.52 -8.94
C VAL A 109 -8.09 11.18 -9.04
N PRO A 110 -9.09 11.01 -9.92
CA PRO A 110 -9.62 9.71 -10.28
C PRO A 110 -8.57 8.89 -11.02
N LEU A 111 -8.42 7.62 -10.65
CA LEU A 111 -7.48 6.70 -11.29
C LEU A 111 -8.23 5.48 -11.84
N SER A 112 -7.88 5.09 -13.05
CA SER A 112 -8.19 3.77 -13.60
C SER A 112 -7.23 2.71 -13.05
N ARG A 113 -7.54 1.43 -13.29
CA ARG A 113 -6.69 0.33 -12.82
C ARG A 113 -5.28 0.38 -13.42
N THR A 114 -5.14 0.81 -14.67
CA THR A 114 -3.86 0.88 -15.36
C THR A 114 -2.99 2.05 -14.91
N GLU A 115 -3.60 3.14 -14.44
CA GLU A 115 -2.86 4.31 -13.94
C GLU A 115 -2.32 4.11 -12.52
N LEU A 116 -2.86 3.14 -11.76
CA LEU A 116 -2.49 2.93 -10.36
C LEU A 116 -1.00 2.62 -10.14
N ASP A 117 -0.40 1.87 -11.08
CA ASP A 117 0.97 1.39 -10.93
C ASP A 117 2.02 2.50 -11.17
N ASP A 118 1.64 3.56 -11.91
CA ASP A 118 2.54 4.65 -12.34
C ASP A 118 2.25 6.00 -11.67
N PHE A 119 1.19 6.11 -10.85
CA PHE A 119 0.76 7.37 -10.24
C PHE A 119 1.69 7.84 -9.11
N ASP A 120 2.22 9.06 -9.22
CA ASP A 120 2.93 9.77 -8.16
C ASP A 120 2.09 10.94 -7.61
N PRO A 121 1.52 10.84 -6.39
CA PRO A 121 0.72 11.91 -5.82
C PRO A 121 1.45 13.25 -5.66
N LEU A 122 2.78 13.26 -5.44
CA LEU A 122 3.54 14.49 -5.25
C LEU A 122 3.95 15.14 -6.57
N THR A 123 3.54 14.56 -7.69
CA THR A 123 3.77 15.09 -9.03
C THR A 123 2.43 15.25 -9.77
N ASP A 124 1.65 14.17 -9.92
CA ASP A 124 0.43 14.12 -10.72
C ASP A 124 -0.80 14.75 -10.04
N ALA A 125 -0.81 14.79 -8.71
CA ALA A 125 -1.90 15.39 -7.94
C ALA A 125 -1.65 16.87 -7.61
N VAL A 126 -0.50 17.44 -7.99
CA VAL A 126 -0.21 18.86 -7.81
C VAL A 126 -1.00 19.67 -8.85
N PRO A 127 -1.87 20.60 -8.44
CA PRO A 127 -2.62 21.44 -9.38
C PRO A 127 -1.70 22.25 -10.30
N VAL A 128 -1.94 22.18 -11.60
CA VAL A 128 -1.21 22.95 -12.63
C VAL A 128 -1.44 24.47 -12.52
N GLN A 129 -2.45 24.87 -11.75
CA GLN A 129 -2.77 26.27 -11.47
C GLN A 129 -1.86 26.90 -10.42
N TYR A 130 -1.18 26.10 -9.60
CA TYR A 130 -0.20 26.63 -8.67
C TYR A 130 1.04 27.07 -9.46
N SER A 131 1.52 28.26 -9.13
CA SER A 131 2.66 28.85 -9.81
C SER A 131 3.99 28.41 -9.20
N ASP A 132 5.07 28.77 -9.89
CA ASP A 132 6.43 28.63 -9.38
C ASP A 132 6.89 29.89 -8.63
N GLU A 133 6.00 30.87 -8.41
CA GLU A 133 6.32 32.11 -7.72
C GLU A 133 6.80 31.81 -6.29
N PRO A 134 7.90 32.45 -5.84
CA PRO A 134 8.46 32.20 -4.53
C PRO A 134 7.51 32.72 -3.43
N VAL A 135 7.20 31.85 -2.48
CA VAL A 135 6.42 32.17 -1.29
C VAL A 135 7.31 31.96 -0.07
N GLN A 136 7.45 33.02 0.73
CA GLN A 136 8.13 32.94 2.01
C GLN A 136 7.30 32.13 3.00
N ILE A 137 7.93 31.13 3.59
CA ILE A 137 7.37 30.27 4.64
C ILE A 137 8.33 30.18 5.82
N THR A 138 7.77 29.95 7.00
CA THR A 138 8.54 29.61 8.21
C THR A 138 8.26 28.17 8.58
N MET A 139 9.30 27.35 8.55
CA MET A 139 9.27 25.94 8.91
C MET A 139 9.14 25.77 10.42
N ARG A 140 8.31 24.81 10.86
CA ARG A 140 8.17 24.46 12.27
C ARG A 140 9.26 23.55 12.79
N ARG A 141 9.88 22.81 11.88
CA ARG A 141 11.06 21.94 12.07
C ARG A 141 11.72 21.73 10.72
N ASP A 142 12.97 21.28 10.76
CA ASP A 142 13.69 20.90 9.54
C ASP A 142 12.91 19.81 8.80
N TYR A 143 12.78 19.97 7.48
CA TYR A 143 11.95 19.11 6.65
C TYR A 143 12.57 18.92 5.26
N ASP A 144 12.72 17.66 4.86
CA ASP A 144 13.07 17.29 3.49
C ASP A 144 11.82 16.85 2.74
N VAL A 145 11.60 17.40 1.54
CA VAL A 145 10.49 17.00 0.67
C VAL A 145 10.92 16.97 -0.78
N THR A 146 10.36 16.05 -1.54
CA THR A 146 10.41 16.07 -3.01
C THR A 146 9.00 16.23 -3.54
N ILE A 147 8.76 17.27 -4.33
CA ILE A 147 7.43 17.59 -4.89
C ILE A 147 7.62 18.21 -6.27
N ARG A 148 6.85 17.74 -7.26
CA ARG A 148 7.11 17.97 -8.70
C ARG A 148 8.55 17.65 -9.09
N GLU A 149 9.06 16.51 -8.63
CA GLU A 149 10.44 16.02 -8.88
C GLU A 149 11.58 16.91 -8.35
N GLU A 150 11.26 18.04 -7.70
CA GLU A 150 12.24 18.95 -7.10
C GLU A 150 12.42 18.64 -5.62
N ARG A 151 13.68 18.55 -5.18
CA ARG A 151 14.04 18.28 -3.79
C ARG A 151 14.32 19.56 -3.03
N PHE A 152 13.67 19.72 -1.88
CA PHE A 152 13.83 20.83 -0.97
C PHE A 152 14.31 20.33 0.40
N SER A 153 15.36 20.94 0.93
CA SER A 153 15.83 20.77 2.31
C SER A 153 15.61 22.08 3.05
N LEU A 154 14.57 22.13 3.89
CA LEU A 154 13.99 23.37 4.40
C LEU A 154 14.16 23.47 5.91
N SER A 155 14.57 24.65 6.39
CA SER A 155 14.68 24.99 7.80
C SER A 155 14.45 26.49 8.01
N GLY A 156 14.03 26.88 9.22
CA GLY A 156 13.78 28.28 9.57
C GLY A 156 12.83 29.00 8.60
N THR A 157 13.09 30.28 8.34
CA THR A 157 12.40 31.07 7.32
C THR A 157 13.10 30.88 5.98
N THR A 158 12.34 30.48 4.96
CA THR A 158 12.84 30.12 3.63
C THR A 158 11.81 30.43 2.56
N GLU A 159 12.19 30.34 1.29
CA GLU A 159 11.30 30.55 0.15
C GLU A 159 11.20 29.26 -0.66
N VAL A 160 9.96 28.92 -1.03
CA VAL A 160 9.67 27.78 -1.90
C VAL A 160 8.61 28.20 -2.93
N PRO A 161 8.51 27.52 -4.08
CA PRO A 161 7.43 27.72 -5.02
C PRO A 161 6.04 27.60 -4.36
N GLU A 162 5.04 28.32 -4.87
CA GLU A 162 3.66 28.33 -4.35
C GLU A 162 3.11 26.91 -4.12
N TYR A 163 3.29 26.01 -5.09
CA TYR A 163 2.80 24.63 -4.97
C TYR A 163 3.38 23.88 -3.75
N ALA A 164 4.66 24.10 -3.44
CA ALA A 164 5.32 23.50 -2.30
C ALA A 164 4.89 24.18 -0.99
N ALA A 165 4.73 25.50 -1.00
CA ALA A 165 4.25 26.26 0.15
C ALA A 165 2.87 25.78 0.60
N VAL A 166 1.90 25.67 -0.33
CA VAL A 166 0.54 25.19 -0.03
C VAL A 166 0.57 23.78 0.55
N PHE A 167 1.39 22.88 0.00
CA PHE A 167 1.54 21.52 0.50
C PHE A 167 2.07 21.48 1.94
N LEU A 168 3.15 22.20 2.21
CA LEU A 168 3.80 22.23 3.54
C LEU A 168 2.91 22.90 4.59
N ILE A 169 2.22 23.98 4.23
CA ILE A 169 1.28 24.68 5.12
C ILE A 169 0.07 23.78 5.41
N GLY A 170 -0.52 23.14 4.39
CA GLY A 170 -1.65 22.23 4.57
C GLY A 170 -1.31 21.07 5.53
N ARG A 171 -0.08 20.54 5.44
CA ARG A 171 0.45 19.50 6.33
C ARG A 171 0.81 20.00 7.71
N LYS A 172 0.71 21.30 7.96
CA LYS A 172 1.09 21.97 9.20
C LYS A 172 2.59 21.85 9.51
N GLU A 173 3.43 21.73 8.49
CA GLU A 173 4.89 21.72 8.61
C GLU A 173 5.49 23.12 8.53
N ALA A 174 4.77 24.04 7.91
CA ALA A 174 5.16 25.44 7.79
C ALA A 174 3.98 26.39 8.05
N SER A 175 4.29 27.66 8.21
CA SER A 175 3.35 28.80 8.22
C SER A 175 3.77 29.82 7.16
N ILE A 176 2.82 30.55 6.61
CA ILE A 176 3.11 31.63 5.65
C ILE A 176 3.86 32.79 6.33
N GLY A 177 4.79 33.40 5.60
CA GLY A 177 5.58 34.54 6.07
C GLY A 177 6.57 34.20 7.19
N ASP A 178 6.83 35.17 8.07
CA ASP A 178 7.73 35.06 9.23
C ASP A 178 7.17 34.21 10.39
N GLY A 179 6.02 33.57 10.19
CA GLY A 179 5.35 32.77 11.21
C GLY A 179 4.56 33.58 12.23
N THR A 180 4.44 34.90 12.06
CA THR A 180 3.40 35.66 12.76
C THR A 180 2.03 35.29 12.21
N ALA A 181 1.11 34.89 13.09
CA ALA A 181 -0.27 34.64 12.68
C ALA A 181 -0.85 35.93 12.07
N PRO A 182 -1.60 35.86 10.95
CA PRO A 182 -2.33 37.01 10.45
C PRO A 182 -3.16 37.60 11.59
N ARG A 183 -3.03 38.91 11.84
CA ARG A 183 -3.71 39.58 12.95
C ARG A 183 -5.24 39.55 12.82
N ASP A 184 -5.74 39.25 11.63
CA ASP A 184 -7.16 39.16 11.35
C ASP A 184 -7.56 37.70 11.13
N GLY A 185 -8.12 37.11 12.19
CA GLY A 185 -8.83 35.85 12.13
C GLY A 185 -10.10 36.00 11.33
N PHE A 186 -10.03 35.67 10.04
CA PHE A 186 -11.19 35.26 9.24
C PHE A 186 -11.03 33.80 8.82
N PHE A 187 -10.84 32.92 9.81
CA PHE A 187 -11.33 31.54 9.87
C PHE A 187 -11.44 31.14 11.34
#